data_AF-A0A660RMK5-F1
#
_entry.id   AF-A0A660RMK5-F1
#
_cell.length_a   1.000
_cell.length_b   1.000
_cell.length_c   1.000
_cell.angle_alpha   90.00
_cell.angle_beta   90.00
_cell.angle_gamma   90.00
#
_symmetry.space_group_name_H-M   'P 1'
#
loop_
_entity.id
_entity.type
_entity.pdbx_description
1 polymer ?
#
loop_
_entity_poly.entity_id
_entity_poly.type
_entity_poly.pdbx_seq_one_letter_code
_entity_poly.pdbx_strand_id
1 'polypeptide(L)'
;MKIDYKKKEIYLSREDLEEGICPINERWAISMLRMFGPGIKKKGVLYHAIRCPEVAKKAFEPFGWKVIIEGEGEVKTKKAIGG
;
A
#
# COMPACT_ATOMS: atom_id res chain seq x y z
N MET A 1 1.39 10.06 -1.12
CA MET A 1 0.47 8.90 -1.24
C MET A 1 -0.80 9.40 -1.88
N LYS A 2 -1.29 8.68 -2.88
CA LYS A 2 -2.53 9.01 -3.60
C LYS A 2 -3.49 7.83 -3.54
N ILE A 3 -4.79 8.11 -3.40
CA ILE A 3 -5.82 7.07 -3.30
C ILE A 3 -6.89 7.33 -4.35
N ASP A 4 -7.15 6.34 -5.19
CA ASP A 4 -8.27 6.33 -6.12
C ASP A 4 -9.37 5.43 -5.58
N TYR A 5 -10.39 6.03 -4.97
CA TYR A 5 -11.53 5.31 -4.40
C TYR A 5 -12.43 4.66 -5.46
N LYS A 6 -12.45 5.18 -6.71
CA LYS A 6 -13.28 4.61 -7.78
C LYS A 6 -12.69 3.30 -8.27
N LYS A 7 -11.36 3.26 -8.43
CA LYS A 7 -10.61 2.07 -8.84
C LYS A 7 -10.20 1.18 -7.68
N LYS A 8 -10.36 1.65 -6.44
CA LYS A 8 -9.82 1.03 -5.22
C LYS A 8 -8.31 0.83 -5.29
N GLU A 9 -7.59 1.87 -5.69
CA GLU A 9 -6.13 1.82 -5.85
C GLU A 9 -5.44 2.76 -4.85
N ILE A 10 -4.33 2.28 -4.27
CA ILE A 10 -3.46 3.03 -3.35
C ILE A 10 -2.12 3.16 -4.04
N TYR A 11 -1.71 4.39 -4.32
CA TYR A 11 -0.45 4.72 -4.99
C TYR A 11 0.54 5.25 -3.95
N LEU A 12 1.68 4.56 -3.84
CA LEU A 12 2.81 4.92 -2.98
C LEU A 12 3.96 5.39 -3.87
N SER A 13 4.38 6.64 -3.72
CA SER A 13 5.59 7.15 -4.37
C SER A 13 6.85 6.67 -3.63
N ARG A 14 8.04 6.84 -4.22
CA ARG A 14 9.30 6.56 -3.52
C ARG A 14 9.43 7.36 -2.23
N GLU A 15 9.05 8.63 -2.26
CA GLU A 15 9.05 9.51 -1.08
C GLU A 15 8.11 8.98 0.02
N ASP A 16 6.97 8.39 -0.36
CA ASP A 16 6.09 7.73 0.62
C ASP A 16 6.76 6.52 1.25
N LEU A 17 7.50 5.72 0.48
CA LEU A 17 8.22 4.57 1.02
C LEU A 17 9.29 4.99 2.04
N GLU A 18 9.99 6.09 1.76
CA GLU A 18 10.99 6.67 2.67
C GLU A 18 10.35 7.25 3.93
N GLU A 19 9.15 7.85 3.83
CA GLU A 19 8.35 8.25 4.99
C GLU A 19 7.71 7.06 5.73
N GLY A 20 7.74 5.86 5.13
CA GLY A 20 7.10 4.66 5.64
C GLY A 20 7.85 4.08 6.83
N ILE A 21 7.11 3.80 7.91
CA ILE A 21 7.64 3.11 9.08
C ILE A 21 6.88 1.79 9.20
N CYS A 22 7.54 0.69 8.82
CA CYS A 22 6.99 -0.65 8.93
C CYS A 22 6.88 -1.03 10.43
N PRO A 23 5.66 -1.20 10.97
CA PRO A 23 5.46 -1.50 12.38
C PRO A 23 5.89 -2.93 12.72
N ILE A 24 6.58 -3.11 13.85
CA ILE A 24 6.97 -4.44 14.38
C ILE A 24 5.73 -5.32 14.58
N ASN A 25 4.63 -4.72 15.08
CA ASN A 25 3.35 -5.41 15.20
C ASN A 25 2.48 -5.18 13.96
N GLU A 26 2.80 -5.92 12.89
CA GLU A 26 2.05 -5.86 11.64
C GLU A 26 0.56 -6.19 11.83
N ARG A 27 0.24 -7.16 12.69
CA ARG A 27 -1.14 -7.62 12.88
C ARG A 27 -2.05 -6.52 13.45
N TRP A 28 -1.54 -5.75 14.42
CA TRP A 28 -2.24 -4.58 14.94
C TRP A 28 -2.43 -3.53 13.85
N ALA A 29 -1.36 -3.19 13.11
CA ALA A 29 -1.42 -2.17 12.08
C ALA A 29 -2.40 -2.54 10.95
N ILE A 30 -2.35 -3.78 10.47
CA ILE A 30 -3.28 -4.32 9.47
C ILE A 30 -4.72 -4.22 9.94
N SER A 31 -5.00 -4.62 11.19
CA SER A 31 -6.35 -4.57 11.76
C SER A 31 -6.88 -3.13 11.84
N MET A 32 -6.02 -2.20 12.26
CA MET A 32 -6.37 -0.78 12.34
C MET A 32 -6.56 -0.17 10.94
N LEU A 33 -5.67 -0.45 9.99
CA LEU A 33 -5.78 0.03 8.61
C LEU A 33 -7.07 -0.45 7.92
N ARG A 34 -7.49 -1.68 8.18
CA ARG A 34 -8.78 -2.20 7.72
C ARG A 34 -9.97 -1.42 8.30
N MET A 35 -9.89 -1.04 9.57
CA MET A 35 -10.95 -0.31 10.26
C MET A 35 -11.08 1.14 9.79
N PHE A 36 -9.96 1.85 9.63
CA PHE A 36 -9.95 3.27 9.25
C PHE A 36 -9.93 3.48 7.73
N GLY A 37 -9.60 2.44 6.97
CA GLY A 37 -9.44 2.51 5.53
C GLY A 37 -8.13 3.17 5.11
N PRO A 38 -7.89 3.30 3.79
CA PRO A 38 -6.64 3.84 3.29
C PRO A 38 -6.52 5.37 3.42
N GLY A 39 -7.63 6.07 3.67
CA GLY A 39 -7.73 7.53 3.70
C GLY A 39 -7.15 8.24 4.92
N ILE A 40 -6.19 7.63 5.63
CA ILE A 40 -5.63 8.19 6.87
C ILE A 40 -4.80 9.43 6.53
N LYS A 41 -5.30 10.61 6.90
CA LYS A 41 -4.62 11.90 6.71
C LYS A 41 -3.88 12.39 7.95
N LYS A 42 -4.25 11.90 9.14
CA LYS A 42 -3.65 12.34 10.40
C LYS A 42 -2.25 11.77 10.53
N LYS A 43 -1.23 12.63 10.48
CA LYS A 43 0.18 12.25 10.71
C LYS A 43 0.31 11.57 12.08
N GLY A 44 0.69 10.30 12.07
CA GLY A 44 0.72 9.41 13.23
C GLY A 44 1.11 8.00 12.80
N VAL A 45 1.14 7.06 13.73
CA VAL A 45 1.68 5.70 13.48
C VAL A 45 1.04 5.02 12.27
N LEU A 46 -0.29 5.08 12.13
CA LEU A 46 -0.99 4.46 10.99
C LEU A 46 -0.73 5.16 9.65
N TYR A 47 -0.46 6.47 9.68
CA TYR A 47 -0.09 7.23 8.48
C TYR A 47 1.29 6.80 7.96
N HIS A 48 2.22 6.46 8.84
CA HIS A 48 3.51 5.91 8.41
C HIS A 48 3.40 4.41 8.09
N ALA A 49 2.56 3.66 8.81
CA ALA A 49 2.39 2.22 8.59
C ALA A 49 1.74 1.89 7.24
N ILE A 50 0.76 2.68 6.77
CA ILE A 50 0.13 2.46 5.45
C ILE A 50 1.11 2.65 4.29
N ARG A 51 2.22 3.35 4.50
CA ARG A 51 3.25 3.55 3.49
C ARG A 51 4.25 2.40 3.41
N CYS A 52 4.22 1.48 4.37
CA CYS A 52 4.93 0.21 4.26
C CYS A 52 4.15 -0.70 3.28
N PRO A 53 4.73 -1.07 2.12
CA PRO A 53 3.97 -1.76 1.08
C PRO A 53 3.40 -3.10 1.52
N GLU A 54 4.15 -3.89 2.28
CA GLU A 54 3.70 -5.20 2.73
C GLU A 54 2.49 -5.09 3.66
N VAL A 55 2.49 -4.11 4.57
CA VAL A 55 1.38 -3.85 5.48
C VAL A 55 0.16 -3.36 4.72
N ALA A 56 0.34 -2.43 3.77
CA ALA A 56 -0.74 -1.93 2.92
C ALA A 56 -1.36 -3.06 2.08
N LYS A 57 -0.54 -3.90 1.45
CA LYS A 57 -0.99 -5.04 0.64
C LYS A 57 -1.81 -6.01 1.49
N LYS A 58 -1.27 -6.46 2.62
CA LYS A 58 -1.96 -7.37 3.56
C LYS A 58 -3.24 -6.75 4.14
N ALA A 59 -3.28 -5.43 4.33
CA ALA A 59 -4.45 -4.74 4.83
C ALA A 59 -5.58 -4.66 3.80
N PHE A 60 -5.27 -4.27 2.56
CA PHE A 60 -6.28 -3.81 1.61
C PHE A 60 -6.51 -4.74 0.41
N GLU A 61 -5.49 -5.47 -0.09
CA GLU A 61 -5.67 -6.35 -1.25
C GLU A 61 -6.71 -7.46 -1.05
N PRO A 62 -6.82 -8.09 0.14
CA PRO A 62 -7.89 -9.06 0.40
C PRO A 62 -9.31 -8.48 0.31
N PHE A 63 -9.46 -7.15 0.31
CA PHE A 63 -10.74 -6.44 0.24
C PHE A 63 -10.96 -5.77 -1.12
N GLY A 64 -10.22 -6.20 -2.14
CA GLY A 64 -10.37 -5.74 -3.53
C GLY A 64 -9.76 -4.36 -3.79
N TRP A 65 -8.81 -3.95 -2.95
CA TRP A 65 -7.94 -2.81 -3.29
C TRP A 65 -6.68 -3.29 -3.98
N LYS A 66 -5.96 -2.37 -4.62
CA LYS A 66 -4.66 -2.65 -5.24
C LYS A 66 -3.64 -1.64 -4.77
N VAL A 67 -2.51 -2.11 -4.24
CA VAL A 67 -1.40 -1.24 -3.83
C VAL A 67 -0.39 -1.17 -4.97
N ILE A 68 -0.15 0.03 -5.47
CA ILE A 68 0.70 0.35 -6.61
C ILE A 68 1.86 1.19 -6.11
N ILE A 69 3.08 0.75 -6.41
CA ILE A 69 4.30 1.48 -6.05
C ILE A 69 4.76 2.21 -7.32
N GLU A 70 4.73 3.53 -7.29
CA GLU A 70 5.13 4.36 -8.42
C GLU A 70 6.64 4.20 -8.64
N GLY A 71 7.01 3.68 -9.82
CA GLY A 71 8.40 3.39 -10.19
C GLY A 71 8.81 1.91 -10.15
N GLU A 72 7.95 0.99 -9.69
CA GLU A 72 8.14 -0.47 -9.86
C GLU A 72 7.45 -1.02 -11.15
N GLY A 73 6.99 -0.12 -12.02
CA GLY A 73 6.26 -0.43 -13.26
C GLY A 73 7.09 -0.96 -14.43
N GLU A 74 8.39 -1.22 -14.28
CA GLU A 74 9.24 -1.79 -15.36
C GLU A 74 10.07 -3.01 -14.94
N VAL A 75 9.73 -3.71 -13.85
CA VAL A 75 10.38 -4.98 -13.53
C VAL A 75 9.44 -6.15 -13.81
N LYS A 76 9.45 -6.56 -15.09
CA LYS A 76 9.15 -7.89 -15.60
C LYS A 76 7.75 -8.44 -15.27
N THR A 77 6.78 -8.04 -16.09
CA THR A 77 5.84 -9.02 -16.65
C THR A 77 5.88 -8.99 -18.17
N LYS A 78 7.09 -9.11 -18.76
CA LYS A 78 7.20 -9.79 -20.04
C LYS A 78 7.03 -11.29 -19.77
N LYS A 79 5.79 -11.72 -19.54
CA LYS A 79 5.40 -13.09 -19.84
C LYS A 79 5.35 -13.16 -21.36
N ALA A 80 6.52 -13.42 -21.96
CA ALA A 80 6.59 -13.74 -23.37
C ALA A 80 5.78 -15.03 -23.59
N ILE A 81 4.73 -14.86 -24.38
CA ILE A 81 4.01 -15.90 -25.08
C ILE A 81 4.96 -16.49 -26.14
N GLY A 82 4.99 -17.82 -26.28
CA GLY A 82 5.40 -18.50 -27.52
C GLY A 82 6.71 -19.30 -27.45
N GLY A 83 6.59 -20.60 -27.70
CA GLY A 83 7.67 -21.59 -27.80
C GLY A 83 7.13 -22.99 -27.65
#